data_AF-Q6U5L8-F1
#
_entry.id   AF-Q6U5L8-F1
#
_cell.length_a   1.000
_cell.length_b   1.000
_cell.length_c   1.000
_cell.angle_alpha   90.00
_cell.angle_beta   90.00
_cell.angle_gamma   90.00
#
_symmetry.space_group_name_H-M   'P 1'
#
loop_
_entity.id
_entity.type
_entity.pdbx_description
1 polymer ?
#
loop_
_entity_poly.entity_id
_entity_poly.type
_entity_poly.pdbx_seq_one_letter_code
_entity_poly.pdbx_strand_id
1 'polypeptide(L)'
;MKEIVLKLSEAENVLREWFEAGIAFNLIFGPLHFRKESGLVHLRKCLAKIPLALRPQYYDILEKAFSPRHNILDILFRNNYDYDSLMLRGQLYAYAECLTKNYPKMPLKLLLTAAATPHSVLEPKKIIHAYYKVRTELERNSRQKLNITIVDPTLIALCKLVSERQLTSNLVDIEYGNPQGKMTPFRIHSFDLFTNKYRRLSNEKFSLDQVHGHFISIAHKLALGRDPLNEVSHPLLKDKKYTQWAPILHALCRKHENSSQVEYYKKYSKKFPLKYKHEFDSNSINHQIEKLNKRYCSLFRFLKPSPENFSQNQRNALKTTPPEVMQKMIVYHMIMFYFSLIKNAAWYIKVRDFMISLKMSYPQDYASKLFAFSSGDECMDDTLYNSFNEIFSANPVGLFPWMFSGLLPEPMELMTHYFSNKKNKDIEHIDKKTSPLEILI
;
A
#
# COMPACT_ATOMS: atom_id res chain seq x y z
N MET A 1 4.40 7.51 27.75
CA MET A 1 5.88 7.37 27.72
C MET A 1 6.50 8.73 27.94
N LYS A 2 7.14 8.94 29.10
CA LYS A 2 7.78 10.21 29.50
C LYS A 2 9.32 10.14 29.42
N GLU A 3 9.86 8.93 29.41
CA GLU A 3 11.30 8.64 29.44
C GLU A 3 11.55 7.30 28.74
N ILE A 4 12.70 7.15 28.09
CA ILE A 4 13.16 5.90 27.47
C ILE A 4 14.62 5.67 27.87
N VAL A 5 14.95 4.47 28.32
CA VAL A 5 16.31 4.09 28.66
C VAL A 5 16.84 3.13 27.59
N LEU A 6 17.98 3.48 26.98
CA LEU A 6 18.65 2.68 25.96
C LEU A 6 20.00 2.20 26.48
N LYS A 7 20.37 0.95 26.19
CA LYS A 7 21.75 0.49 26.38
C LYS A 7 22.67 1.23 25.41
N LEU A 8 23.83 1.68 25.88
CA LEU A 8 24.80 2.41 25.06
C LEU A 8 25.22 1.61 23.83
N SER A 9 25.35 0.29 23.96
CA SER A 9 25.71 -0.65 22.88
C SER A 9 24.71 -0.71 21.74
N GLU A 10 23.43 -0.44 22.02
CA GLU A 10 22.32 -0.51 21.04
C GLU A 10 21.86 0.88 20.60
N ALA A 11 22.21 1.92 21.38
CA ALA A 11 21.70 3.27 21.22
C ALA A 11 21.91 3.81 19.81
N GLU A 12 23.10 3.64 19.22
CA GLU A 12 23.37 4.15 17.87
C GLU A 12 22.43 3.54 16.82
N ASN A 13 22.24 2.22 16.84
CA ASN A 13 21.37 1.53 15.88
C ASN A 13 19.90 1.91 16.08
N VAL A 14 19.44 2.00 17.33
CA VAL A 14 18.05 2.38 17.64
C VAL A 14 17.77 3.83 17.28
N LEU A 15 18.68 4.74 17.62
CA LEU A 15 18.57 6.17 17.28
C LEU A 15 18.61 6.39 15.78
N ARG A 16 19.44 5.64 15.04
CA ARG A 16 19.49 5.67 13.57
C ARG A 16 18.11 5.46 12.98
N GLU A 17 17.37 4.46 13.45
CA GLU A 17 16.01 4.17 12.98
C GLU A 17 15.04 5.31 13.30
N TRP A 18 15.13 5.86 14.52
CA TRP A 18 14.30 6.99 14.94
C TRP A 18 14.54 8.22 14.04
N PHE A 19 15.80 8.57 13.78
CA PHE A 19 16.13 9.69 12.90
C PHE A 19 15.76 9.43 11.44
N GLU A 20 15.97 8.20 10.94
CA GLU A 20 15.56 7.82 9.57
C GLU A 20 14.05 7.96 9.39
N ALA A 21 13.25 7.56 10.38
CA ALA A 21 11.81 7.70 10.35
C ALA A 21 11.37 9.17 10.43
N GLY A 22 12.10 10.01 11.17
CA GLY A 22 11.92 11.47 11.18
C GLY A 22 12.23 12.15 9.85
N ILE A 23 13.25 11.66 9.14
CA ILE A 23 13.57 12.08 7.77
C ILE A 23 12.43 11.65 6.84
N ALA A 24 12.01 10.38 6.89
CA ALA A 24 10.92 9.86 6.08
C ALA A 24 9.63 10.66 6.28
N PHE A 25 9.23 10.91 7.54
CA PHE A 25 8.07 11.74 7.87
C PHE A 25 8.13 13.11 7.17
N ASN A 26 9.26 13.81 7.26
CA ASN A 26 9.37 15.14 6.67
C ASN A 26 9.47 15.14 5.15
N LEU A 27 10.03 14.09 4.54
CA LEU A 27 10.01 13.90 3.09
C LEU A 27 8.60 13.61 2.58
N ILE A 28 7.86 12.74 3.26
CA ILE A 28 6.48 12.35 2.92
C ILE A 28 5.56 13.57 2.92
N PHE A 29 5.56 14.36 3.99
CA PHE A 29 4.71 15.55 4.11
C PHE A 29 5.28 16.78 3.38
N GLY A 30 6.44 16.65 2.74
CA GLY A 30 7.04 17.71 1.94
C GLY A 30 7.51 18.95 2.72
N PRO A 31 7.99 19.96 1.96
CA PRO A 31 8.50 21.21 2.51
C PRO A 31 7.39 22.13 3.05
N LEU A 32 7.78 23.16 3.79
CA LEU A 32 6.84 24.07 4.47
C LEU A 32 5.86 24.77 3.52
N HIS A 33 6.32 25.23 2.35
CA HIS A 33 5.44 25.89 1.37
C HIS A 33 4.36 24.94 0.87
N PHE A 34 4.73 23.72 0.50
CA PHE A 34 3.80 22.68 0.06
C PHE A 34 2.75 22.36 1.13
N ARG A 35 3.15 22.27 2.42
CA ARG A 35 2.20 22.06 3.54
C ARG A 35 1.21 23.23 3.73
N LYS A 36 1.58 24.44 3.32
CA LYS A 36 0.69 25.60 3.34
C LYS A 36 -0.27 25.58 2.15
N GLU A 37 0.26 25.37 0.94
CA GLU A 37 -0.49 25.33 -0.31
C GLU A 37 -1.53 24.20 -0.35
N SER A 38 -1.15 23.03 0.17
CA SER A 38 -2.03 21.87 0.26
C SER A 38 -3.16 22.03 1.29
N GLY A 39 -3.22 23.13 2.04
CA GLY A 39 -4.23 23.38 3.06
C GLY A 39 -4.01 22.60 4.36
N LEU A 40 -2.95 21.77 4.49
CA LEU A 40 -2.66 21.04 5.73
C LEU A 40 -2.50 21.98 6.93
N VAL A 41 -1.80 23.11 6.76
CA VAL A 41 -1.68 24.11 7.85
C VAL A 41 -3.03 24.75 8.18
N HIS A 42 -3.91 24.90 7.19
CA HIS A 42 -5.26 25.44 7.39
C HIS A 42 -6.15 24.45 8.17
N LEU A 43 -6.02 23.14 7.91
CA LEU A 43 -6.76 22.08 8.59
C LEU A 43 -6.70 22.22 10.12
N ARG A 44 -5.51 22.45 10.69
CA ARG A 44 -5.36 22.62 12.14
C ARG A 44 -6.13 23.83 12.66
N LYS A 45 -6.08 24.96 11.95
CA LYS A 45 -6.84 26.17 12.32
C LYS A 45 -8.33 25.90 12.28
N CYS A 46 -8.79 25.14 11.29
CA CYS A 46 -10.21 24.83 11.18
C CYS A 46 -10.67 23.87 12.28
N LEU A 47 -9.90 22.82 12.58
CA LEU A 47 -10.23 21.92 13.69
C LEU A 47 -10.26 22.62 15.05
N ALA A 48 -9.44 23.66 15.24
CA ALA A 48 -9.47 24.47 16.45
C ALA A 48 -10.80 25.24 16.62
N LYS A 49 -11.52 25.52 15.53
CA LYS A 49 -12.83 26.18 15.55
C LYS A 49 -13.97 25.24 15.96
N ILE A 50 -13.74 23.93 15.97
CA ILE A 50 -14.75 22.97 16.45
C ILE A 50 -14.98 23.22 17.95
N PRO A 51 -16.24 23.41 18.38
CA PRO A 51 -16.60 23.54 19.79
C PRO A 51 -16.07 22.37 20.61
N LEU A 52 -15.53 22.64 21.81
CA LEU A 52 -14.89 21.63 22.66
C LEU A 52 -15.79 20.40 22.91
N ALA A 53 -17.08 20.62 23.13
CA ALA A 53 -18.06 19.56 23.36
C ALA A 53 -18.25 18.63 22.15
N LEU A 54 -18.06 19.11 20.93
CA LEU A 54 -18.27 18.35 19.69
C LEU A 54 -16.99 17.71 19.15
N ARG A 55 -15.81 18.12 19.63
CA ARG A 55 -14.52 17.60 19.14
C ARG A 55 -14.42 16.08 19.16
N PRO A 56 -14.83 15.35 20.21
CA PRO A 56 -14.72 13.88 20.21
C PRO A 56 -15.47 13.24 19.04
N GLN A 57 -16.68 13.71 18.74
CA GLN A 57 -17.49 13.20 17.63
C GLN A 57 -16.83 13.49 16.27
N TYR A 58 -16.32 14.71 16.06
CA TYR A 58 -15.60 15.06 14.83
C TYR A 58 -14.33 14.24 14.64
N TYR A 59 -13.55 14.04 15.71
CA TYR A 59 -12.32 13.26 15.63
C TYR A 59 -12.62 11.80 15.30
N ASP A 60 -13.65 11.19 15.89
CA ASP A 60 -14.06 9.81 15.56
C ASP A 60 -14.47 9.68 14.08
N ILE A 61 -15.28 10.62 13.57
CA ILE A 61 -15.70 10.64 12.15
C ILE A 61 -14.48 10.78 11.23
N LEU A 62 -13.58 11.70 11.54
CA LEU A 62 -12.38 11.93 10.74
C LEU A 62 -11.44 10.73 10.82
N GLU A 63 -11.21 10.12 11.98
CA GLU A 63 -10.39 8.93 12.11
C GLU A 63 -10.93 7.77 11.27
N LYS A 64 -12.25 7.55 11.29
CA LYS A 64 -12.91 6.56 10.40
C LYS A 64 -12.72 6.91 8.93
N ALA A 65 -12.83 8.19 8.55
CA ALA A 65 -12.62 8.63 7.17
C ALA A 65 -11.18 8.40 6.69
N PHE A 66 -10.19 8.32 7.59
CA PHE A 66 -8.80 8.00 7.25
C PHE A 66 -8.40 6.59 7.66
N SER A 67 -9.38 5.69 7.76
CA SER A 67 -9.18 4.24 7.69
C SER A 67 -9.33 3.74 6.25
N PRO A 68 -8.45 2.84 5.78
CA PRO A 68 -8.61 2.17 4.49
C PRO A 68 -9.93 1.40 4.34
N ARG A 69 -10.56 0.98 5.46
CA ARG A 69 -11.78 0.16 5.47
C ARG A 69 -13.02 0.89 4.97
N HIS A 70 -13.01 2.21 4.96
CA HIS A 70 -14.22 2.99 4.78
C HIS A 70 -14.10 3.93 3.58
N ASN A 71 -15.20 4.02 2.84
CA ASN A 71 -15.36 5.06 1.84
C ASN A 71 -15.64 6.39 2.56
N ILE A 72 -14.77 7.37 2.33
CA ILE A 72 -14.86 8.71 2.91
C ILE A 72 -16.22 9.35 2.61
N LEU A 73 -16.71 9.22 1.38
CA LEU A 73 -17.99 9.78 0.98
C LEU A 73 -19.13 9.13 1.78
N ASP A 74 -19.12 7.81 1.93
CA ASP A 74 -20.15 7.10 2.69
C ASP A 74 -20.16 7.50 4.17
N ILE A 75 -18.99 7.73 4.78
CA ILE A 75 -18.92 8.23 6.17
C ILE A 75 -19.52 9.63 6.27
N LEU A 76 -19.17 10.53 5.34
CA LEU A 76 -19.67 11.89 5.34
C LEU A 76 -21.18 11.95 5.04
N PHE A 77 -21.69 11.03 4.23
CA PHE A 77 -23.11 10.97 3.83
C PHE A 77 -23.98 10.07 4.73
N ARG A 78 -23.44 9.14 5.53
CA ARG A 78 -24.25 8.33 6.48
C ARG A 78 -24.59 9.09 7.75
N ASN A 79 -23.77 10.05 8.18
CA ASN A 79 -24.05 10.91 9.34
C ASN A 79 -25.10 12.00 9.03
N ASN A 80 -25.95 11.79 8.03
CA ASN A 80 -26.90 12.75 7.46
C ASN A 80 -28.30 12.74 8.11
N TYR A 81 -28.55 11.93 9.13
CA TYR A 81 -29.92 11.70 9.62
C TYR A 81 -30.39 12.61 10.77
N ASP A 82 -29.55 13.53 11.28
CA ASP A 82 -29.98 14.52 12.29
C ASP A 82 -29.95 15.95 11.76
N TYR A 83 -31.05 16.69 11.94
CA TYR A 83 -31.34 17.99 11.32
C TYR A 83 -30.47 19.15 11.89
N ASP A 84 -29.92 19.00 13.10
CA ASP A 84 -28.95 19.95 13.70
C ASP A 84 -27.54 19.88 13.09
N SER A 85 -27.33 18.96 12.12
CA SER A 85 -26.01 18.64 11.54
C SER A 85 -25.55 19.55 10.38
N LEU A 86 -26.34 20.51 9.92
CA LEU A 86 -26.02 21.29 8.69
C LEU A 86 -24.74 22.14 8.80
N MET A 87 -24.50 22.78 9.95
CA MET A 87 -23.24 23.49 10.24
C MET A 87 -22.06 22.52 10.43
N LEU A 88 -22.34 21.36 11.02
CA LEU A 88 -21.42 20.23 11.14
C LEU A 88 -20.98 19.70 9.77
N ARG A 89 -21.90 19.69 8.80
CA ARG A 89 -21.79 19.19 7.43
C ARG A 89 -20.77 19.97 6.60
N GLY A 90 -20.88 21.30 6.59
CA GLY A 90 -19.99 22.16 5.80
C GLY A 90 -18.53 22.11 6.28
N GLN A 91 -18.34 22.03 7.60
CA GLN A 91 -17.00 21.95 8.20
C GLN A 91 -16.37 20.56 7.99
N LEU A 92 -17.12 19.48 8.21
CA LEU A 92 -16.65 18.11 7.95
C LEU A 92 -16.32 17.88 6.48
N TYR A 93 -17.15 18.38 5.57
CA TYR A 93 -16.90 18.30 4.12
C TYR A 93 -15.60 19.02 3.76
N ALA A 94 -15.39 20.26 4.22
CA ALA A 94 -14.15 20.99 3.98
C ALA A 94 -12.91 20.27 4.53
N TYR A 95 -13.03 19.58 5.69
CA TYR A 95 -11.95 18.78 6.27
C TYR A 95 -11.64 17.55 5.45
N ALA A 96 -12.68 16.79 5.08
CA ALA A 96 -12.51 15.62 4.26
C ALA A 96 -12.02 15.95 2.86
N GLU A 97 -12.47 17.05 2.26
CA GLU A 97 -12.02 17.53 0.95
C GLU A 97 -10.54 17.95 0.98
N CYS A 98 -10.11 18.71 1.99
CA CYS A 98 -8.70 19.03 2.18
C CYS A 98 -7.87 17.74 2.31
N LEU A 99 -8.37 16.77 3.07
CA LEU A 99 -7.67 15.52 3.34
C LEU A 99 -7.79 14.47 2.22
N THR A 100 -8.71 14.59 1.27
CA THR A 100 -8.75 13.81 0.01
C THR A 100 -7.83 14.36 -1.04
N LYS A 101 -7.65 15.69 -1.06
CA LYS A 101 -6.67 16.35 -1.93
C LYS A 101 -5.22 16.18 -1.46
N ASN A 102 -5.02 15.84 -0.19
CA ASN A 102 -3.70 15.57 0.37
C ASN A 102 -3.29 14.11 0.24
N TYR A 103 -2.06 13.90 -0.26
CA TYR A 103 -1.44 12.60 -0.41
C TYR A 103 -0.09 12.54 0.33
N PRO A 104 0.29 11.40 0.95
CA PRO A 104 -0.47 10.17 1.13
C PRO A 104 -1.59 10.29 2.16
N LYS A 105 -2.60 9.42 2.01
CA LYS A 105 -3.59 9.17 3.06
C LYS A 105 -2.87 8.58 4.27
N MET A 106 -2.86 9.33 5.37
CA MET A 106 -2.12 9.02 6.59
C MET A 106 -3.06 9.08 7.79
N PRO A 107 -2.72 8.44 8.93
CA PRO A 107 -3.47 8.59 10.16
C PRO A 107 -3.68 10.08 10.50
N LEU A 108 -4.89 10.44 10.93
CA LEU A 108 -5.25 11.82 11.27
C LEU A 108 -4.22 12.46 12.21
N LYS A 109 -3.79 11.74 13.25
CA LYS A 109 -2.75 12.17 14.19
C LYS A 109 -1.45 12.62 13.51
N LEU A 110 -0.98 11.92 12.47
CA LEU A 110 0.23 12.31 11.73
C LEU A 110 -0.01 13.54 10.87
N LEU A 111 -1.17 13.64 10.21
CA LEU A 111 -1.58 14.83 9.46
C LEU A 111 -1.64 16.06 10.36
N LEU A 112 -2.21 15.95 11.57
CA LEU A 112 -2.24 17.02 12.56
C LEU A 112 -0.84 17.39 13.05
N THR A 113 0.03 16.40 13.21
CA THR A 113 1.44 16.63 13.59
C THR A 113 2.19 17.36 12.48
N ALA A 114 1.93 17.06 11.22
CA ALA A 114 2.50 17.78 10.08
C ALA A 114 1.89 19.18 9.91
N ALA A 115 0.58 19.33 10.12
CA ALA A 115 -0.16 20.60 10.10
C ALA A 115 0.27 21.56 11.21
N ALA A 116 0.80 21.04 12.33
CA ALA A 116 1.26 21.82 13.45
C ALA A 116 2.54 22.65 13.20
N THR A 117 3.06 22.69 11.97
CA THR A 117 4.27 23.45 11.61
C THR A 117 4.02 24.97 11.79
N PRO A 118 4.92 25.75 12.44
CA PRO A 118 6.28 25.44 12.90
C PRO A 118 6.39 25.07 14.40
N HIS A 119 5.32 24.56 15.00
CA HIS A 119 5.28 24.16 16.41
C HIS A 119 5.39 22.64 16.62
N SER A 120 5.31 21.85 15.55
CA SER A 120 5.44 20.39 15.60
C SER A 120 6.70 19.94 16.31
N VAL A 121 6.64 18.85 17.08
CA VAL A 121 7.83 18.24 17.71
C VAL A 121 8.73 17.53 16.69
N LEU A 122 8.19 17.18 15.51
CA LEU A 122 8.88 16.49 14.43
C LEU A 122 9.41 17.44 13.34
N GLU A 123 9.43 18.75 13.60
CA GLU A 123 10.00 19.72 12.66
C GLU A 123 11.51 19.50 12.51
N PRO A 124 12.09 19.62 11.31
CA PRO A 124 13.51 19.35 11.07
C PRO A 124 14.47 20.10 12.00
N LYS A 125 14.17 21.35 12.36
CA LYS A 125 14.99 22.12 13.31
C LYS A 125 15.05 21.48 14.70
N LYS A 126 13.94 20.90 15.17
CA LYS A 126 13.89 20.20 16.47
C LYS A 126 14.58 18.85 16.39
N ILE A 127 14.48 18.16 15.25
CA ILE A 127 15.21 16.91 15.00
C ILE A 127 16.72 17.15 15.05
N ILE A 128 17.23 18.20 14.39
CA ILE A 128 18.66 18.57 14.46
C ILE A 128 19.08 18.89 15.90
N HIS A 129 18.25 19.65 16.64
CA HIS A 129 18.54 19.98 18.03
C HIS A 129 18.64 18.74 18.91
N ALA A 130 17.69 17.83 18.78
CA ALA A 130 17.70 16.53 19.46
C ALA A 130 18.94 15.69 19.09
N TYR A 131 19.33 15.69 17.82
CA TYR A 131 20.56 15.04 17.35
C TYR A 131 21.81 15.55 18.07
N TYR A 132 22.02 16.87 18.15
CA TYR A 132 23.21 17.41 18.81
C TYR A 132 23.23 17.16 20.32
N LYS A 133 22.07 17.11 20.99
CA LYS A 133 21.98 16.70 22.40
C LYS A 133 22.48 15.27 22.57
N VAL A 134 21.90 14.34 21.82
CA VAL A 134 22.25 12.91 21.89
C VAL A 134 23.69 12.66 21.50
N ARG A 135 24.18 13.32 20.45
CA ARG A 135 25.58 13.23 20.05
C ARG A 135 26.52 13.65 21.16
N THR A 136 26.22 14.75 21.84
CA THR A 136 27.04 15.24 22.96
C THR A 136 27.02 14.23 24.12
N GLU A 137 25.88 13.59 24.37
CA GLU A 137 25.77 12.53 25.38
C GLU A 137 26.54 11.26 24.98
N LEU A 138 26.44 10.82 23.73
CA LEU A 138 27.17 9.67 23.19
C LEU A 138 28.69 9.88 23.27
N GLU A 139 29.18 11.07 22.91
CA GLU A 139 30.60 11.42 23.01
C GLU A 139 31.07 11.43 24.48
N ARG A 140 30.28 12.00 25.40
CA ARG A 140 30.62 12.10 26.84
C ARG A 140 30.58 10.77 27.58
N ASN A 141 29.67 9.87 27.21
CA ASN A 141 29.40 8.64 27.96
C ASN A 141 30.29 7.45 27.55
N SER A 142 31.21 7.65 26.60
CA SER A 142 32.11 6.63 26.04
C SER A 142 33.04 5.92 27.04
N ARG A 143 33.05 6.28 28.33
CA ARG A 143 33.98 5.69 29.32
C ARG A 143 33.36 5.13 30.62
N GLN A 144 32.10 5.40 30.98
CA GLN A 144 31.56 5.00 32.31
C GLN A 144 30.06 4.64 32.40
N LYS A 145 29.19 4.99 31.44
CA LYS A 145 27.74 4.71 31.54
C LYS A 145 27.30 3.58 30.62
N LEU A 146 26.58 2.61 31.18
CA LEU A 146 25.98 1.50 30.40
C LEU A 146 24.70 1.91 29.66
N ASN A 147 24.02 2.96 30.12
CA ASN A 147 22.71 3.38 29.61
C ASN A 147 22.66 4.88 29.28
N ILE A 148 21.84 5.24 28.29
CA ILE A 148 21.45 6.61 27.94
C ILE A 148 19.97 6.78 28.27
N THR A 149 19.65 7.90 28.91
CA THR A 149 18.27 8.26 29.26
C THR A 149 17.76 9.33 28.32
N ILE A 150 16.68 9.03 27.61
CA ILE A 150 16.06 9.91 26.62
C ILE A 150 14.79 10.53 27.21
N VAL A 151 14.85 11.84 27.43
CA VAL A 151 13.71 12.68 27.87
C VAL A 151 13.30 13.71 26.81
N ASP A 152 14.05 13.84 25.72
CA ASP A 152 13.76 14.83 24.69
C ASP A 152 12.44 14.49 23.97
N PRO A 153 11.46 15.42 23.92
CA PRO A 153 10.14 15.15 23.38
C PRO A 153 10.17 14.81 21.89
N THR A 154 11.15 15.31 21.12
CA THR A 154 11.30 14.96 19.72
C THR A 154 11.74 13.52 19.56
N LEU A 155 12.69 13.04 20.37
CA LEU A 155 13.15 11.64 20.33
C LEU A 155 12.05 10.67 20.78
N ILE A 156 11.28 11.02 21.80
CA ILE A 156 10.13 10.22 22.23
C ILE A 156 9.10 10.13 21.10
N ALA A 157 8.84 11.24 20.39
CA ALA A 157 7.93 11.24 19.25
C ALA A 157 8.45 10.37 18.09
N LEU A 158 9.75 10.42 17.79
CA LEU A 158 10.37 9.56 16.78
C LEU A 158 10.33 8.07 17.18
N CYS A 159 10.60 7.76 18.44
CA CYS A 159 10.47 6.41 18.97
C CYS A 159 9.05 5.86 18.80
N LYS A 160 8.03 6.66 19.14
CA LYS A 160 6.62 6.28 18.92
C LYS A 160 6.31 6.05 17.45
N LEU A 161 6.83 6.90 16.58
CA LEU A 161 6.60 6.79 15.14
C LEU A 161 7.16 5.47 14.58
N VAL A 162 8.31 5.01 15.06
CA VAL A 162 8.91 3.71 14.71
C VAL A 162 8.19 2.54 15.39
N SER A 163 8.07 2.56 16.72
CA SER A 163 7.50 1.45 17.50
C SER A 163 6.03 1.17 17.17
N GLU A 164 5.24 2.21 16.94
CA GLU A 164 3.84 2.10 16.52
C GLU A 164 3.69 1.99 14.99
N ARG A 165 4.79 1.99 14.21
CA ARG A 165 4.80 1.88 12.74
C ARG A 165 3.87 2.90 12.06
N GLN A 166 3.77 4.11 12.62
CA GLN A 166 2.69 5.04 12.28
C GLN A 166 2.70 5.47 10.80
N LEU A 167 3.87 5.47 10.15
CA LEU A 167 4.01 5.85 8.74
C LEU A 167 3.50 4.76 7.77
N THR A 168 3.36 3.52 8.23
CA THR A 168 2.95 2.38 7.40
C THR A 168 1.66 1.72 7.88
N SER A 169 1.23 1.98 9.13
CA SER A 169 0.10 1.32 9.78
C SER A 169 -1.25 1.50 9.08
N ASN A 170 -1.48 2.63 8.40
CA ASN A 170 -2.74 2.91 7.70
C ASN A 170 -2.62 2.74 6.17
N LEU A 171 -1.54 2.14 5.65
CA LEU A 171 -1.44 1.90 4.21
C LEU A 171 -2.42 0.82 3.75
N VAL A 172 -2.59 -0.20 4.59
CA VAL A 172 -3.48 -1.32 4.37
C VAL A 172 -4.16 -1.68 5.67
N ASP A 173 -5.35 -2.24 5.57
CA ASP A 173 -6.07 -2.81 6.68
C ASP A 173 -6.53 -4.23 6.31
N ILE A 174 -6.49 -5.17 7.25
CA ILE A 174 -6.86 -6.56 7.01
C ILE A 174 -8.09 -6.89 7.85
N GLU A 175 -9.14 -7.33 7.18
CA GLU A 175 -10.35 -7.86 7.79
C GLU A 175 -10.33 -9.38 7.64
N TYR A 176 -10.20 -10.09 8.75
CA TYR A 176 -10.24 -11.55 8.77
C TYR A 176 -11.70 -12.00 8.88
N GLY A 177 -12.11 -12.88 7.98
CA GLY A 177 -13.40 -13.55 8.05
C GLY A 177 -13.38 -14.76 8.98
N ASN A 178 -14.53 -15.42 9.09
CA ASN A 178 -14.65 -16.63 9.90
C ASN A 178 -13.75 -17.76 9.33
N PRO A 179 -12.96 -18.45 10.17
CA PRO A 179 -12.16 -19.59 9.74
C PRO A 179 -13.02 -20.68 9.09
N GLN A 180 -12.55 -21.18 7.95
CA GLN A 180 -13.13 -22.30 7.22
C GLN A 180 -12.10 -23.45 7.22
N GLY A 181 -12.20 -24.33 8.23
CA GLY A 181 -11.21 -25.39 8.46
C GLY A 181 -9.84 -24.81 8.83
N LYS A 182 -8.80 -25.16 8.06
CA LYS A 182 -7.42 -24.63 8.24
C LYS A 182 -7.18 -23.30 7.52
N MET A 183 -8.15 -22.79 6.76
CA MET A 183 -8.02 -21.55 6.00
C MET A 183 -8.82 -20.44 6.67
N THR A 184 -8.23 -19.26 6.84
CA THR A 184 -8.95 -18.06 7.28
C THR A 184 -9.04 -17.09 6.11
N PRO A 185 -10.23 -16.85 5.54
CA PRO A 185 -10.38 -15.85 4.50
C PRO A 185 -10.06 -14.47 5.07
N PHE A 186 -9.46 -13.60 4.25
CA PHE A 186 -9.19 -12.23 4.65
C PHE A 186 -9.45 -11.29 3.48
N ARG A 187 -9.80 -10.04 3.80
CA ARG A 187 -9.96 -8.94 2.86
C ARG A 187 -8.94 -7.86 3.20
N ILE A 188 -8.18 -7.43 2.20
CA ILE A 188 -7.28 -6.29 2.35
C ILE A 188 -8.00 -5.05 1.83
N HIS A 189 -8.02 -4.02 2.66
CA HIS A 189 -8.49 -2.68 2.33
C HIS A 189 -7.26 -1.77 2.17
N SER A 190 -7.22 -0.94 1.13
CA SER A 190 -6.18 0.07 0.97
C SER A 190 -6.75 1.32 0.31
N PHE A 191 -6.08 2.46 0.50
CA PHE A 191 -6.47 3.68 -0.19
C PHE A 191 -6.19 3.58 -1.69
N ASP A 192 -7.11 4.10 -2.50
CA ASP A 192 -6.97 4.34 -3.95
C ASP A 192 -6.72 3.12 -4.86
N LEU A 193 -6.82 1.88 -4.37
CA LEU A 193 -6.67 0.68 -5.23
C LEU A 193 -7.76 0.60 -6.33
N PHE A 194 -8.91 1.26 -6.11
CA PHE A 194 -10.12 1.09 -6.92
C PHE A 194 -10.77 2.42 -7.39
N THR A 195 -10.19 3.58 -7.09
CA THR A 195 -10.79 4.89 -7.38
C THR A 195 -10.37 5.49 -8.73
N ASN A 196 -9.33 4.96 -9.39
CA ASN A 196 -8.95 5.37 -10.75
C ASN A 196 -9.85 4.72 -11.82
N LYS A 197 -11.14 5.05 -11.80
CA LYS A 197 -12.11 4.66 -12.84
C LYS A 197 -11.88 5.32 -14.21
N TYR A 198 -10.90 6.22 -14.36
CA TYR A 198 -10.82 7.17 -15.48
C TYR A 198 -9.57 7.12 -16.36
N ARG A 199 -8.70 6.11 -16.25
CA ARG A 199 -7.67 5.88 -17.29
C ARG A 199 -8.02 4.66 -18.10
N ARG A 200 -8.12 4.85 -19.43
CA ARG A 200 -8.29 3.76 -20.40
C ARG A 200 -7.13 2.78 -20.20
N LEU A 201 -7.44 1.63 -19.60
CA LEU A 201 -6.51 0.56 -19.28
C LEU A 201 -6.01 -0.13 -20.57
N SER A 202 -5.12 0.51 -21.32
CA SER A 202 -4.39 -0.18 -22.40
C SER A 202 -3.23 -0.96 -21.76
N ASN A 203 -3.31 -2.30 -21.77
CA ASN A 203 -2.34 -3.24 -21.19
C ASN A 203 -2.09 -3.17 -19.66
N GLU A 204 -2.93 -2.46 -18.90
CA GLU A 204 -2.76 -2.22 -17.44
C GLU A 204 -3.16 -3.40 -16.53
N LYS A 205 -3.72 -4.51 -17.03
CA LYS A 205 -4.19 -5.63 -16.18
C LYS A 205 -3.07 -6.32 -15.38
N PHE A 206 -1.96 -6.70 -16.02
CA PHE A 206 -0.83 -7.37 -15.34
C PHE A 206 -0.08 -6.47 -14.35
N SER A 207 -0.10 -5.16 -14.58
CA SER A 207 0.56 -4.19 -13.72
C SER A 207 -0.30 -3.81 -12.50
N LEU A 208 -1.62 -3.93 -12.59
CA LEU A 208 -2.51 -3.88 -11.42
C LEU A 208 -2.23 -5.04 -10.46
N ASP A 209 -1.97 -6.26 -10.96
CA ASP A 209 -1.59 -7.40 -10.11
C ASP A 209 -0.31 -7.13 -9.31
N GLN A 210 0.64 -6.39 -9.88
CA GLN A 210 1.88 -6.01 -9.20
C GLN A 210 1.65 -4.93 -8.14
N VAL A 211 0.76 -3.97 -8.41
CA VAL A 211 0.29 -3.01 -7.39
C VAL A 211 -0.41 -3.75 -6.26
N HIS A 212 -1.30 -4.70 -6.57
CA HIS A 212 -1.97 -5.54 -5.58
C HIS A 212 -0.97 -6.36 -4.76
N GLY A 213 -0.03 -7.03 -5.42
CA GLY A 213 1.04 -7.81 -4.79
C GLY A 213 1.91 -6.96 -3.85
N HIS A 214 2.19 -5.71 -4.20
CA HIS A 214 2.88 -4.77 -3.33
C HIS A 214 2.12 -4.51 -2.03
N PHE A 215 0.81 -4.23 -2.10
CA PHE A 215 -0.01 -4.04 -0.90
C PHE A 215 -0.20 -5.31 -0.08
N ILE A 216 -0.31 -6.49 -0.72
CA ILE A 216 -0.31 -7.79 -0.03
C ILE A 216 1.01 -8.00 0.72
N SER A 217 2.15 -7.67 0.11
CA SER A 217 3.47 -7.75 0.74
C SER A 217 3.58 -6.82 1.97
N ILE A 218 3.07 -5.59 1.87
CA ILE A 218 2.98 -4.65 3.00
C ILE A 218 2.12 -5.25 4.12
N ALA A 219 0.93 -5.74 3.79
CA ALA A 219 -0.02 -6.31 4.74
C ALA A 219 0.60 -7.50 5.50
N HIS A 220 1.25 -8.41 4.78
CA HIS A 220 1.96 -9.54 5.35
C HIS A 220 3.07 -9.13 6.31
N LYS A 221 3.90 -8.14 5.94
CA LYS A 221 4.97 -7.64 6.82
C LYS A 221 4.45 -7.01 8.09
N LEU A 222 3.39 -6.20 7.99
CA LEU A 222 2.74 -5.59 9.15
C LEU A 222 2.17 -6.65 10.10
N ALA A 223 1.55 -7.70 9.55
CA ALA A 223 1.05 -8.85 10.32
C ALA A 223 2.17 -9.61 11.04
N LEU A 224 3.36 -9.71 10.42
CA LEU A 224 4.57 -10.28 11.04
C LEU A 224 5.25 -9.33 12.05
N GLY A 225 4.68 -8.17 12.35
CA GLY A 225 5.29 -7.20 13.26
C GLY A 225 6.45 -6.40 12.64
N ARG A 226 6.73 -6.55 11.35
CA ARG A 226 7.81 -5.85 10.65
C ARG A 226 7.33 -4.50 10.13
N ASP A 227 8.23 -3.51 10.05
CA ASP A 227 7.93 -2.22 9.41
C ASP A 227 8.34 -2.25 7.93
N PRO A 228 7.38 -2.20 6.98
CA PRO A 228 7.68 -2.13 5.55
C PRO A 228 8.57 -0.94 5.15
N LEU A 229 8.60 0.14 5.93
CA LEU A 229 9.39 1.33 5.64
C LEU A 229 10.91 1.04 5.57
N ASN A 230 11.35 0.01 6.29
CA ASN A 230 12.76 -0.40 6.36
C ASN A 230 13.29 -0.96 5.04
N GLU A 231 12.41 -1.43 4.16
CA GLU A 231 12.77 -2.01 2.86
C GLU A 231 12.72 -0.99 1.71
N VAL A 232 12.23 0.22 1.97
CA VAL A 232 12.23 1.27 0.94
C VAL A 232 13.67 1.61 0.58
N SER A 233 13.96 1.72 -0.72
CA SER A 233 15.30 1.98 -1.24
C SER A 233 15.88 3.34 -0.80
N HIS A 234 17.22 3.42 -0.84
CA HIS A 234 18.02 4.61 -0.51
C HIS A 234 17.88 5.13 0.93
N PRO A 235 17.99 4.28 1.97
CA PRO A 235 18.05 4.75 3.34
C PRO A 235 19.24 5.71 3.50
N LEU A 236 19.07 6.77 4.28
CA LEU A 236 20.03 7.88 4.33
C LEU A 236 21.04 7.73 5.45
N LEU A 237 20.66 7.11 6.56
CA LEU A 237 21.51 6.91 7.74
C LEU A 237 22.01 5.46 7.89
N LYS A 238 21.54 4.53 7.06
CA LYS A 238 22.03 3.14 7.05
C LYS A 238 23.53 3.11 6.76
N ASP A 239 24.25 2.27 7.50
CA ASP A 239 25.70 2.07 7.39
C ASP A 239 26.54 3.33 7.67
N LYS A 240 25.94 4.36 8.30
CA LYS A 240 26.62 5.60 8.71
C LYS A 240 26.70 5.71 10.21
N LYS A 241 27.87 6.12 10.71
CA LYS A 241 28.04 6.43 12.12
C LYS A 241 27.26 7.67 12.52
N TYR A 242 26.86 7.78 13.78
CA TYR A 242 26.13 8.94 14.29
C TYR A 242 26.82 10.28 13.98
N THR A 243 28.16 10.33 13.95
CA THR A 243 28.94 11.53 13.60
C THR A 243 28.75 12.01 12.16
N GLN A 244 28.21 11.18 11.27
CA GLN A 244 28.03 11.48 9.84
C GLN A 244 26.59 11.91 9.50
N TRP A 245 25.69 11.96 10.47
CA TRP A 245 24.28 12.25 10.22
C TRP A 245 23.99 13.74 10.06
N ALA A 246 24.79 14.62 10.66
CA ALA A 246 24.54 16.06 10.70
C ALA A 246 24.30 16.70 9.32
N PRO A 247 25.12 16.45 8.28
CA PRO A 247 24.91 17.06 6.97
C PRO A 247 23.56 16.69 6.34
N ILE A 248 23.07 15.47 6.60
CA ILE A 248 21.79 14.96 6.08
C ILE A 248 20.63 15.66 6.79
N LEU A 249 20.71 15.78 8.12
CA LEU A 249 19.69 16.46 8.92
C LEU A 249 19.64 17.96 8.59
N HIS A 250 20.80 18.61 8.39
CA HIS A 250 20.84 19.99 7.94
C HIS A 250 20.30 20.17 6.52
N ALA A 251 20.58 19.25 5.60
CA ALA A 251 20.00 19.24 4.26
C ALA A 251 18.47 19.09 4.31
N LEU A 252 17.95 18.23 5.19
CA LEU A 252 16.51 18.08 5.41
C LEU A 252 15.89 19.40 5.88
N CYS A 253 16.51 20.07 6.86
CA CYS A 253 15.98 21.33 7.39
C CYS A 253 16.03 22.45 6.35
N ARG A 254 17.13 22.58 5.59
CA ARG A 254 17.23 23.58 4.51
C ARG A 254 16.19 23.33 3.43
N LYS A 255 16.02 22.08 2.99
CA LYS A 255 14.99 21.69 2.02
C LYS A 255 13.58 21.98 2.53
N HIS A 256 13.33 21.71 3.81
CA HIS A 256 12.03 21.96 4.44
C HIS A 256 11.68 23.45 4.51
N GLU A 257 12.64 24.30 4.87
CA GLU A 257 12.43 25.75 4.94
C GLU A 257 12.48 26.44 3.58
N ASN A 258 12.94 25.75 2.54
CA ASN A 258 13.21 26.31 1.21
C ASN A 258 14.17 27.53 1.27
N SER A 259 15.17 27.46 2.15
CA SER A 259 16.11 28.55 2.37
C SER A 259 17.37 28.39 1.52
N SER A 260 17.96 29.52 1.10
CA SER A 260 19.28 29.52 0.46
C SER A 260 20.38 29.10 1.45
N GLN A 261 21.55 28.72 0.93
CA GLN A 261 22.72 28.39 1.74
C GLN A 261 23.10 29.53 2.69
N VAL A 262 23.12 30.76 2.17
CA VAL A 262 23.52 31.96 2.92
C VAL A 262 22.52 32.27 4.03
N GLU A 263 21.23 32.21 3.74
CA GLU A 263 20.15 32.39 4.72
C GLU A 263 20.23 31.37 5.84
N TYR A 264 20.38 30.10 5.46
CA TYR A 264 20.43 28.99 6.42
C TYR A 264 21.63 29.13 7.36
N TYR A 265 22.82 29.39 6.82
CA TYR A 265 24.01 29.58 7.63
C TYR A 265 23.87 30.79 8.57
N LYS A 266 23.38 31.94 8.08
CA LYS A 266 23.15 33.14 8.92
C LYS A 266 22.17 32.85 10.07
N LYS A 267 21.10 32.11 9.79
CA LYS A 267 20.04 31.80 10.76
C LYS A 267 20.46 30.80 11.84
N TYR A 268 21.31 29.83 11.48
CA TYR A 268 21.57 28.64 12.31
C TYR A 268 22.99 28.50 12.84
N SER A 269 24.00 29.14 12.24
CA SER A 269 25.41 29.02 12.65
C SER A 269 25.67 29.34 14.13
N LYS A 270 24.87 30.23 14.73
CA LYS A 270 24.97 30.62 16.15
C LYS A 270 24.11 29.77 17.11
N LYS A 271 23.22 28.91 16.58
CA LYS A 271 22.24 28.15 17.37
C LYS A 271 22.72 26.76 17.78
N PHE A 272 23.83 26.31 17.22
CA PHE A 272 24.37 24.96 17.42
C PHE A 272 25.78 25.02 18.02
N PRO A 273 26.26 23.94 18.68
CA PRO A 273 27.54 23.96 19.36
C PRO A 273 28.70 24.29 18.41
N LEU A 274 29.54 25.26 18.79
CA LEU A 274 30.66 25.77 17.97
C LEU A 274 31.61 24.66 17.49
N LYS A 275 31.82 23.60 18.30
CA LYS A 275 32.67 22.45 17.93
C LYS A 275 32.22 21.73 16.65
N TYR A 276 30.94 21.83 16.28
CA TYR A 276 30.37 21.18 15.09
C TYR A 276 30.17 22.14 13.91
N LYS A 277 30.74 23.35 13.97
CA LYS A 277 30.56 24.36 12.92
C LYS A 277 31.01 23.88 11.54
N HIS A 278 32.01 23.01 11.47
CA HIS A 278 32.50 22.40 10.23
C HIS A 278 31.44 21.54 9.51
N GLU A 279 30.41 21.06 10.22
CA GLU A 279 29.34 20.22 9.66
C GLU A 279 28.27 21.04 8.92
N PHE A 280 28.38 22.37 8.98
CA PHE A 280 27.62 23.31 8.17
C PHE A 280 28.27 23.54 6.79
N ASP A 281 29.28 22.76 6.43
CA ASP A 281 29.88 22.83 5.10
C ASP A 281 28.80 22.66 4.02
N SER A 282 28.79 23.62 3.11
CA SER A 282 27.69 23.79 2.18
C SER A 282 27.75 22.81 1.02
N ASN A 283 28.95 22.40 0.63
CA ASN A 283 29.14 21.38 -0.41
C ASN A 283 28.64 20.02 0.09
N SER A 284 28.99 19.68 1.34
CA SER A 284 28.47 18.48 2.00
C SER A 284 26.93 18.48 2.07
N ILE A 285 26.31 19.59 2.48
CA ILE A 285 24.85 19.72 2.56
C ILE A 285 24.19 19.63 1.17
N ASN A 286 24.73 20.31 0.16
CA ASN A 286 24.20 20.28 -1.21
C ASN A 286 24.15 18.85 -1.78
N HIS A 287 25.23 18.09 -1.60
CA HIS A 287 25.27 16.70 -2.03
C HIS A 287 24.21 15.81 -1.35
N GLN A 288 23.87 16.08 -0.08
CA GLN A 288 22.80 15.33 0.59
C GLN A 288 21.39 15.71 0.09
N ILE A 289 21.17 16.91 -0.45
CA ILE A 289 19.86 17.32 -1.00
C ILE A 289 19.46 16.42 -2.17
N GLU A 290 20.41 16.07 -3.05
CA GLU A 290 20.16 15.12 -4.15
C GLU A 290 19.75 13.73 -3.63
N LYS A 291 20.43 13.24 -2.58
CA LYS A 291 20.09 11.96 -1.94
C LYS A 291 18.71 12.00 -1.28
N LEU A 292 18.35 13.13 -0.65
CA LEU A 292 17.00 13.36 -0.12
C LEU A 292 15.95 13.34 -1.23
N ASN A 293 16.24 13.86 -2.42
CA ASN A 293 15.34 13.77 -3.56
C ASN A 293 15.15 12.32 -4.03
N LYS A 294 16.24 11.54 -4.15
CA LYS A 294 16.16 10.11 -4.49
C LYS A 294 15.32 9.33 -3.47
N ARG A 295 15.58 9.53 -2.17
CA ARG A 295 14.81 8.92 -1.07
C ARG A 295 13.34 9.34 -1.11
N TYR A 296 13.04 10.62 -1.36
CA TYR A 296 11.67 11.11 -1.53
C TYR A 296 10.95 10.37 -2.65
N CYS A 297 11.57 10.22 -3.83
CA CYS A 297 10.97 9.50 -4.94
C CYS A 297 10.69 8.02 -4.59
N SER A 298 11.63 7.35 -3.91
CA SER A 298 11.41 5.96 -3.47
C SER A 298 10.29 5.83 -2.45
N LEU A 299 10.22 6.72 -1.46
CA LEU A 299 9.11 6.78 -0.50
C LEU A 299 7.79 7.03 -1.22
N PHE A 300 7.76 7.97 -2.16
CA PHE A 300 6.56 8.29 -2.92
C PHE A 300 6.08 7.10 -3.76
N ARG A 301 6.98 6.40 -4.46
CA ARG A 301 6.64 5.18 -5.23
C ARG A 301 6.16 4.05 -4.32
N PHE A 302 6.77 3.90 -3.15
CA PHE A 302 6.37 2.89 -2.16
C PHE A 302 4.96 3.16 -1.62
N LEU A 303 4.65 4.42 -1.31
CA LEU A 303 3.35 4.82 -0.77
C LEU A 303 2.30 4.84 -1.87
N LYS A 304 2.62 5.36 -3.06
CA LYS A 304 1.76 5.50 -4.25
C LYS A 304 2.30 4.68 -5.42
N PRO A 305 2.20 3.35 -5.37
CA PRO A 305 2.59 2.51 -6.49
C PRO A 305 1.72 2.86 -7.71
N SER A 306 2.34 3.07 -8.87
CA SER A 306 1.69 3.14 -10.18
C SER A 306 2.08 1.92 -11.00
N PRO A 307 1.25 1.48 -11.96
CA PRO A 307 1.59 0.45 -12.94
C PRO A 307 2.99 0.63 -13.57
N GLU A 308 3.34 1.86 -13.91
CA GLU A 308 4.63 2.24 -14.51
C GLU A 308 5.83 1.98 -13.59
N ASN A 309 5.64 1.97 -12.27
CA ASN A 309 6.72 1.65 -11.33
C ASN A 309 7.16 0.19 -11.42
N PHE A 310 6.33 -0.69 -12.01
CA PHE A 310 6.59 -2.12 -12.15
C PHE A 310 6.81 -2.55 -13.60
N SER A 311 6.48 -1.67 -14.58
CA SER A 311 6.64 -1.95 -16.01
C SER A 311 8.11 -2.16 -16.43
N GLN A 312 9.07 -1.65 -15.65
CA GLN A 312 10.50 -1.81 -15.95
C GLN A 312 11.05 -3.23 -15.72
N ASN A 313 10.32 -4.12 -15.04
CA ASN A 313 10.75 -5.50 -14.79
C ASN A 313 10.04 -6.57 -15.63
N GLN A 314 9.16 -6.18 -16.57
CA GLN A 314 8.44 -7.16 -17.40
C GLN A 314 9.27 -7.77 -18.53
N ARG A 315 10.45 -7.22 -18.83
CA ARG A 315 11.37 -7.90 -19.77
C ARG A 315 12.01 -9.07 -19.03
N ASN A 316 11.44 -10.26 -19.24
CA ASN A 316 12.10 -11.57 -19.14
C ASN A 316 11.77 -12.48 -17.95
N ALA A 317 10.71 -12.28 -17.15
CA ALA A 317 10.33 -13.30 -16.16
C ALA A 317 10.07 -14.68 -16.81
N LEU A 318 9.38 -14.69 -17.97
CA LEU A 318 9.18 -15.89 -18.79
C LEU A 318 10.47 -16.44 -19.42
N LYS A 319 11.48 -15.59 -19.71
CA LYS A 319 12.77 -16.01 -20.30
C LYS A 319 13.82 -16.42 -19.27
N THR A 320 13.66 -16.02 -18.01
CA THR A 320 14.60 -16.29 -16.90
C THR A 320 14.13 -17.43 -16.01
N THR A 321 12.85 -17.81 -16.09
CA THR A 321 12.32 -18.99 -15.39
C THR A 321 12.79 -20.26 -16.12
N PRO A 322 13.43 -21.22 -15.41
CA PRO A 322 13.83 -22.48 -16.02
C PRO A 322 12.64 -23.19 -16.69
N PRO A 323 12.81 -23.79 -17.89
CA PRO A 323 11.73 -24.45 -18.61
C PRO A 323 10.98 -25.49 -17.77
N GLU A 324 11.67 -26.22 -16.89
CA GLU A 324 11.08 -27.25 -16.03
C GLU A 324 10.16 -26.64 -14.96
N VAL A 325 10.52 -25.47 -14.43
CA VAL A 325 9.71 -24.73 -13.46
C VAL A 325 8.48 -24.16 -14.15
N MET A 326 8.64 -23.61 -15.36
CA MET A 326 7.55 -23.12 -16.18
C MET A 326 6.54 -24.23 -16.51
N GLN A 327 7.05 -25.39 -16.93
CA GLN A 327 6.24 -26.56 -17.24
C GLN A 327 5.45 -27.02 -16.01
N LYS A 328 6.09 -27.12 -14.83
CA LYS A 328 5.41 -27.44 -13.57
C LYS A 328 4.33 -26.42 -13.23
N MET A 329 4.61 -25.12 -13.37
CA MET A 329 3.62 -24.07 -13.11
C MET A 329 2.42 -24.19 -14.05
N ILE A 330 2.64 -24.38 -15.35
CA ILE A 330 1.56 -24.58 -16.32
C ILE A 330 0.72 -25.81 -15.95
N VAL A 331 1.37 -26.94 -15.65
CA VAL A 331 0.68 -28.19 -15.26
C VAL A 331 -0.14 -27.99 -13.98
N TYR A 332 0.40 -27.36 -12.93
CA TYR A 332 -0.35 -27.10 -11.70
C TYR A 332 -1.55 -26.19 -11.92
N HIS A 333 -1.42 -25.13 -12.74
CA HIS A 333 -2.54 -24.26 -13.06
C HIS A 333 -3.63 -25.00 -13.85
N MET A 334 -3.23 -25.88 -14.78
CA MET A 334 -4.17 -26.75 -15.50
C MET A 334 -4.89 -27.72 -14.55
N ILE A 335 -4.16 -28.38 -13.64
CA ILE A 335 -4.75 -29.28 -12.64
C ILE A 335 -5.76 -28.54 -11.77
N MET A 336 -5.40 -27.37 -11.23
CA MET A 336 -6.30 -26.56 -10.40
C MET A 336 -7.52 -26.06 -11.17
N PHE A 337 -7.34 -25.68 -12.44
CA PHE A 337 -8.42 -25.34 -13.35
C PHE A 337 -9.39 -26.52 -13.51
N TYR A 338 -8.88 -27.72 -13.76
CA TYR A 338 -9.70 -28.93 -13.92
C TYR A 338 -10.46 -29.31 -12.64
N PHE A 339 -9.83 -29.28 -11.48
CA PHE A 339 -10.53 -29.52 -10.21
C PHE A 339 -11.65 -28.51 -9.95
N SER A 340 -11.42 -27.26 -10.34
CA SER A 340 -12.43 -26.20 -10.18
C SER A 340 -13.63 -26.41 -11.11
N LEU A 341 -13.42 -26.97 -12.31
CA LEU A 341 -14.50 -27.37 -13.22
C LEU A 341 -15.30 -28.56 -12.68
N ILE A 342 -14.64 -29.58 -12.13
CA ILE A 342 -15.32 -30.76 -11.53
C ILE A 342 -16.21 -30.33 -10.38
N LYS A 343 -15.68 -29.52 -9.45
CA LYS A 343 -16.43 -29.00 -8.31
C LYS A 343 -17.68 -28.20 -8.73
N ASN A 344 -17.68 -27.67 -9.95
CA ASN A 344 -18.77 -26.89 -10.52
C ASN A 344 -19.33 -27.56 -11.80
N ALA A 345 -19.42 -28.89 -11.82
CA ALA A 345 -19.79 -29.68 -13.00
C ALA A 345 -21.11 -29.20 -13.64
N ALA A 346 -22.14 -28.88 -12.85
CA ALA A 346 -23.43 -28.41 -13.36
C ALA A 346 -23.32 -27.11 -14.17
N TRP A 347 -22.46 -26.18 -13.73
CA TRP A 347 -22.18 -24.96 -14.49
C TRP A 347 -21.37 -25.27 -15.76
N TYR A 348 -20.37 -26.14 -15.65
CA TYR A 348 -19.54 -26.51 -16.79
C TYR A 348 -20.32 -27.24 -17.90
N ILE A 349 -21.33 -28.05 -17.55
CA ILE A 349 -22.26 -28.66 -18.52
C ILE A 349 -22.94 -27.56 -19.36
N LYS A 350 -23.48 -26.52 -18.70
CA LYS A 350 -24.09 -25.38 -19.41
C LYS A 350 -23.09 -24.66 -20.34
N VAL A 351 -21.84 -24.50 -19.90
CA VAL A 351 -20.76 -23.94 -20.73
C VAL A 351 -20.51 -24.80 -21.97
N ARG A 352 -20.48 -26.14 -21.83
CA ARG A 352 -20.29 -27.05 -22.97
C ARG A 352 -21.44 -26.97 -23.95
N ASP A 353 -22.67 -26.99 -23.47
CA ASP A 353 -23.87 -26.89 -24.31
C ASP A 353 -23.87 -25.56 -25.09
N PHE A 354 -23.57 -24.46 -24.40
CA PHE A 354 -23.38 -23.15 -25.02
C PHE A 354 -22.29 -23.18 -26.10
N MET A 355 -21.12 -23.77 -25.82
CA MET A 355 -20.02 -23.84 -26.78
C MET A 355 -20.38 -24.70 -28.00
N ILE A 356 -21.18 -25.76 -27.83
CA ILE A 356 -21.70 -26.56 -28.95
C ILE A 356 -22.64 -25.70 -29.79
N SER A 357 -23.61 -25.02 -29.19
CA SER A 357 -24.54 -24.13 -29.89
C SER A 357 -23.81 -23.00 -30.62
N LEU A 358 -22.79 -22.40 -29.99
CA LEU A 358 -21.98 -21.35 -30.60
C LEU A 358 -21.21 -21.86 -31.82
N LYS A 359 -20.60 -23.05 -31.73
CA LYS A 359 -19.89 -23.68 -32.86
C LYS A 359 -20.84 -24.07 -33.99
N MET A 360 -22.06 -24.48 -33.68
CA MET A 360 -23.08 -24.78 -34.69
C MET A 360 -23.55 -23.50 -35.41
N SER A 361 -23.77 -22.41 -34.67
CA SER A 361 -24.22 -21.14 -35.25
C SER A 361 -23.11 -20.38 -35.98
N TYR A 362 -21.86 -20.52 -35.55
CA TYR A 362 -20.69 -19.82 -36.12
C TYR A 362 -19.52 -20.76 -36.41
N PRO A 363 -19.65 -21.77 -37.29
CA PRO A 363 -18.66 -22.83 -37.45
C PRO A 363 -17.27 -22.37 -37.85
N GLN A 364 -17.15 -21.25 -38.59
CA GLN A 364 -15.86 -20.69 -39.01
C GLN A 364 -15.39 -19.48 -38.20
N ASP A 365 -16.22 -18.94 -37.29
CA ASP A 365 -15.92 -17.69 -36.59
C ASP A 365 -16.32 -17.71 -35.09
N TYR A 366 -16.61 -18.89 -34.54
CA TYR A 366 -17.08 -19.02 -33.15
C TYR A 366 -16.10 -18.43 -32.14
N ALA A 367 -14.79 -18.50 -32.39
CA ALA A 367 -13.78 -17.93 -31.51
C ALA A 367 -13.93 -16.39 -31.45
N SER A 368 -13.94 -15.72 -32.61
CA SER A 368 -14.13 -14.27 -32.68
C SER A 368 -15.47 -13.83 -32.10
N LYS A 369 -16.54 -14.61 -32.33
CA LYS A 369 -17.87 -14.35 -31.75
C LYS A 369 -17.89 -14.49 -30.23
N LEU A 370 -17.22 -15.50 -29.68
CA LEU A 370 -17.03 -15.65 -28.23
C LEU A 370 -16.32 -14.43 -27.62
N PHE A 371 -15.31 -13.89 -28.33
CA PHE A 371 -14.61 -12.68 -27.90
C PHE A 371 -15.51 -11.44 -27.99
N ALA A 372 -16.29 -11.30 -29.08
CA ALA A 372 -17.19 -10.18 -29.28
C ALA A 372 -18.26 -10.08 -28.18
N PHE A 373 -18.82 -11.23 -27.73
CA PHE A 373 -19.77 -11.27 -26.62
C PHE A 373 -19.17 -10.78 -25.29
N SER A 374 -17.85 -10.92 -25.09
CA SER A 374 -17.16 -10.47 -23.88
C SER A 374 -16.80 -8.98 -23.85
N SER A 375 -16.81 -8.31 -25.01
CA SER A 375 -16.37 -6.91 -25.16
C SER A 375 -17.48 -5.86 -25.06
N GLY A 376 -18.75 -6.27 -25.03
CA GLY A 376 -19.92 -5.45 -24.68
C GLY A 376 -20.09 -4.15 -25.48
N ASP A 377 -20.88 -4.19 -26.55
CA ASP A 377 -21.64 -3.00 -27.02
C ASP A 377 -22.74 -3.31 -28.07
N GLU A 378 -23.00 -4.56 -28.43
CA GLU A 378 -24.10 -4.88 -29.34
C GLU A 378 -25.33 -5.34 -28.55
N CYS A 379 -26.34 -4.46 -28.49
CA CYS A 379 -27.72 -4.83 -28.15
C CYS A 379 -28.27 -5.69 -29.29
N MET A 380 -27.92 -6.98 -29.28
CA MET A 380 -28.53 -7.98 -30.13
C MET A 380 -29.43 -8.83 -29.24
N ASP A 381 -30.72 -8.91 -29.59
CA ASP A 381 -31.66 -9.87 -29.02
C ASP A 381 -31.33 -11.28 -29.56
N ASP A 382 -30.11 -11.73 -29.25
CA ASP A 382 -29.57 -13.02 -29.65
C ASP A 382 -29.64 -13.96 -28.45
N THR A 383 -30.39 -15.04 -28.60
CA THR A 383 -30.50 -16.14 -27.64
C THR A 383 -29.13 -16.68 -27.18
N LEU A 384 -28.10 -16.66 -28.03
CA LEU A 384 -26.74 -17.07 -27.66
C LEU A 384 -26.06 -16.03 -26.77
N TYR A 385 -26.24 -14.74 -27.06
CA TYR A 385 -25.68 -13.66 -26.23
C TYR A 385 -26.30 -13.64 -24.83
N ASN A 386 -27.62 -13.81 -24.73
CA ASN A 386 -28.32 -13.90 -23.45
C ASN A 386 -27.86 -15.13 -22.65
N SER A 387 -27.72 -16.29 -23.31
CA SER A 387 -27.18 -17.51 -22.68
C SER A 387 -25.74 -17.32 -22.21
N PHE A 388 -24.90 -16.65 -23.02
CA PHE A 388 -23.54 -16.30 -22.64
C PHE A 388 -23.51 -15.43 -21.39
N ASN A 389 -24.31 -14.35 -21.35
CA ASN A 389 -24.38 -13.47 -20.20
C ASN A 389 -24.86 -14.20 -18.95
N GLU A 390 -25.88 -15.05 -19.05
CA GLU A 390 -26.38 -15.83 -17.91
C GLU A 390 -25.30 -16.78 -17.35
N ILE A 391 -24.66 -17.56 -18.22
CA ILE A 391 -23.65 -18.56 -17.83
C ILE A 391 -22.41 -17.89 -17.24
N PHE A 392 -21.90 -16.82 -17.86
CA PHE A 392 -20.65 -16.19 -17.43
C PHE A 392 -20.84 -15.13 -16.34
N SER A 393 -22.05 -14.60 -16.12
CA SER A 393 -22.38 -13.80 -14.93
C SER A 393 -22.45 -14.66 -13.66
N ALA A 394 -22.87 -15.93 -13.80
CA ALA A 394 -22.94 -16.89 -12.71
C ALA A 394 -21.63 -17.70 -12.52
N ASN A 395 -20.55 -17.32 -13.20
CA ASN A 395 -19.29 -18.06 -13.23
C ASN A 395 -18.68 -18.26 -11.83
N PRO A 396 -18.76 -19.48 -11.27
CA PRO A 396 -18.36 -19.73 -9.90
C PRO A 396 -16.84 -19.87 -9.73
N VAL A 397 -16.10 -19.91 -10.84
CA VAL A 397 -14.64 -20.15 -10.87
C VAL A 397 -13.86 -18.89 -11.27
N GLY A 398 -14.55 -17.84 -11.72
CA GLY A 398 -13.91 -16.59 -12.16
C GLY A 398 -13.09 -16.74 -13.45
N LEU A 399 -13.37 -17.77 -14.25
CA LEU A 399 -12.63 -18.06 -15.50
C LEU A 399 -13.08 -17.19 -16.67
N PHE A 400 -12.15 -16.82 -17.54
CA PHE A 400 -12.51 -16.03 -18.70
C PHE A 400 -13.10 -16.91 -19.82
N PRO A 401 -14.14 -16.44 -20.55
CA PRO A 401 -14.80 -17.23 -21.60
C PRO A 401 -13.85 -17.77 -22.68
N TRP A 402 -12.80 -17.02 -23.03
CA TRP A 402 -11.82 -17.42 -24.03
C TRP A 402 -11.09 -18.74 -23.71
N MET A 403 -11.05 -19.15 -22.44
CA MET A 403 -10.45 -20.43 -22.01
C MET A 403 -11.20 -21.64 -22.60
N PHE A 404 -12.42 -21.45 -23.10
CA PHE A 404 -13.23 -22.50 -23.73
C PHE A 404 -13.20 -22.46 -25.27
N SER A 405 -12.40 -21.56 -25.87
CA SER A 405 -12.25 -21.40 -27.33
C SER A 405 -11.58 -22.58 -28.06
N GLY A 406 -11.10 -23.61 -27.34
CA GLY A 406 -10.40 -24.76 -27.93
C GLY A 406 -8.88 -24.60 -28.04
N LEU A 407 -8.29 -23.51 -27.53
CA LEU A 407 -6.84 -23.32 -27.45
C LEU A 407 -6.17 -24.17 -26.37
N LEU A 408 -6.95 -24.64 -25.40
CA LEU A 408 -6.52 -25.57 -24.35
C LEU A 408 -7.12 -26.96 -24.61
N PRO A 409 -6.43 -28.05 -24.21
CA PRO A 409 -6.98 -29.39 -24.28
C PRO A 409 -8.35 -29.43 -23.60
N GLU A 410 -9.31 -30.10 -24.25
CA GLU A 410 -10.67 -30.17 -23.73
C GLU A 410 -10.64 -30.82 -22.33
N PRO A 411 -11.17 -30.14 -21.30
CA PRO A 411 -11.06 -30.59 -19.92
C PRO A 411 -11.49 -32.05 -19.69
N MET A 412 -12.51 -32.51 -20.41
CA MET A 412 -13.00 -33.86 -20.28
C MET A 412 -12.12 -34.88 -20.97
N GLU A 413 -11.46 -34.57 -22.09
CA GLU A 413 -10.49 -35.48 -22.71
C GLU A 413 -9.34 -35.82 -21.75
N LEU A 414 -8.79 -34.83 -21.05
CA LEU A 414 -7.71 -35.05 -20.10
C LEU A 414 -8.19 -35.78 -18.83
N MET A 415 -9.34 -35.39 -18.29
CA MET A 415 -9.95 -36.07 -17.13
C MET A 415 -10.36 -37.51 -17.47
N THR A 416 -10.86 -37.75 -18.69
CA THR A 416 -11.16 -39.09 -19.20
C THR A 416 -9.88 -39.89 -19.32
N HIS A 417 -8.79 -39.30 -19.81
CA HIS A 417 -7.49 -39.97 -19.94
C HIS A 417 -6.96 -40.49 -18.58
N TYR A 418 -7.10 -39.70 -17.50
CA TYR A 418 -6.56 -40.06 -16.18
C TYR A 418 -7.54 -40.77 -15.25
N PHE A 419 -8.85 -40.53 -15.36
CA PHE A 419 -9.86 -40.98 -14.39
C PHE A 419 -10.97 -41.85 -14.99
N SER A 420 -11.09 -41.97 -16.32
CA SER A 420 -12.07 -42.88 -16.91
C SER A 420 -11.59 -44.33 -16.86
N ASN A 421 -12.54 -45.25 -16.75
CA ASN A 421 -12.33 -46.66 -17.05
C ASN A 421 -12.98 -46.93 -18.41
N LYS A 422 -12.45 -47.87 -19.21
CA LYS A 422 -12.80 -48.14 -20.63
C LYS A 422 -14.30 -48.26 -20.99
N LYS A 423 -15.23 -48.23 -20.03
CA LYS A 423 -16.67 -48.40 -20.22
C LYS A 423 -17.56 -47.19 -19.88
N ASN A 424 -17.08 -46.10 -19.27
CA ASN A 424 -17.93 -44.93 -18.96
C ASN A 424 -17.17 -43.59 -19.04
N LYS A 425 -17.67 -42.67 -19.86
CA LYS A 425 -17.10 -41.32 -20.13
C LYS A 425 -17.92 -40.17 -19.52
N ASP A 426 -18.87 -40.49 -18.65
CA ASP A 426 -19.87 -39.54 -18.18
C ASP A 426 -19.38 -38.70 -16.97
N ILE A 427 -19.60 -37.39 -17.02
CA ILE A 427 -19.07 -36.41 -16.06
C ILE A 427 -19.69 -36.57 -14.67
N GLU A 428 -20.99 -36.94 -14.62
CA GLU A 428 -21.69 -37.25 -13.37
C GLU A 428 -21.12 -38.50 -12.68
N HIS A 429 -20.53 -39.40 -13.47
CA HIS A 429 -19.91 -40.63 -12.96
C HIS A 429 -18.50 -40.38 -12.43
N ILE A 430 -17.76 -39.42 -13.03
CA ILE A 430 -16.46 -38.95 -12.53
C ILE A 430 -16.65 -38.18 -11.22
N ASP A 431 -17.63 -37.27 -11.15
CA ASP A 431 -17.96 -36.48 -9.95
C ASP A 431 -18.34 -37.36 -8.75
N LYS A 432 -19.21 -38.36 -8.98
CA LYS A 432 -19.58 -39.37 -7.96
C LYS A 432 -18.40 -40.19 -7.44
N LYS A 433 -17.35 -40.40 -8.25
CA LYS A 433 -16.15 -41.14 -7.86
C LYS A 433 -15.10 -40.30 -7.14
N THR A 434 -15.08 -38.99 -7.37
CA THR A 434 -14.19 -38.05 -6.65
C THR A 434 -14.73 -37.63 -5.29
N SER A 435 -16.04 -37.79 -5.04
CA SER A 435 -16.68 -37.50 -3.76
C SER A 435 -16.07 -38.22 -2.52
N PRO A 436 -15.51 -39.44 -2.61
CA PRO A 436 -14.83 -40.07 -1.46
C PRO A 436 -13.31 -39.89 -1.42
N LEU A 437 -12.69 -39.16 -2.35
CA LEU A 437 -11.23 -38.96 -2.36
C LEU A 437 -10.86 -37.69 -1.61
N GLU A 438 -10.81 -37.81 -0.29
CA GLU A 438 -9.82 -37.12 0.54
C GLU A 438 -8.40 -37.52 0.07
N ILE A 439 -7.97 -37.07 -1.11
CA ILE A 439 -6.55 -37.11 -1.47
C ILE A 439 -5.93 -35.78 -1.06
N LEU A 440 -5.32 -35.86 0.12
CA LEU A 440 -4.04 -35.26 0.50
C LEU A 440 -3.53 -34.07 -0.33
N ILE A 441 -3.62 -32.90 0.32
CA ILE A 441 -2.68 -31.75 0.33
C ILE A 441 -2.55 -30.97 -0.98
#